data_AF-A0A972DF25-F1
#
_entry.id   AF-A0A972DF25-F1
#
_cell.length_a   1.000
_cell.length_b   1.000
_cell.length_c   1.000
_cell.angle_alpha   90.00
_cell.angle_beta   90.00
_cell.angle_gamma   90.00
#
_symmetry.space_group_name_H-M   'P 1'
#
loop_
_entity.id
_entity.type
_entity.pdbx_description
1 polymer ?
#
loop_
_entity_poly.entity_id
_entity_poly.type
_entity_poly.pdbx_seq_one_letter_code
_entity_poly.pdbx_strand_id
1 'polypeptide(L)'
;IKLLKKKYGDSIPKILEYGKEAKKELELLKNSGEIIEELRNKIRKQKEELYDQAKQISNLRREIASVLEEKIAKELDDMEMKKTVFQESIDFPEFQDVADTDFTEYGLDEVEFLISPNPGEPLKPLAKIASGGELSRMMLALKTLLSDYNKIPVMIFDEIDAGISGEAALQTGRKIYEISKNCQVICVTHMPQIACMADSHFVIKKESIGGNSYTFIEEIFGEKCAEQLAAMLDGNIVTESGLAHAHDMLEKAVEYKSGNINC
;
A
#
# COMPACT_ATOMS: atom_id res chain seq x y z
N ILE A 1 -6.55 38.63 -65.24
CA ILE A 1 -6.83 37.18 -65.01
C ILE A 1 -5.56 36.31 -65.03
N LYS A 2 -4.68 36.35 -66.05
CA LYS A 2 -3.46 35.50 -66.10
C LYS A 2 -2.55 35.62 -64.85
N LEU A 3 -2.36 36.83 -64.30
CA LEU A 3 -1.58 37.06 -63.07
C LEU A 3 -2.22 36.44 -61.82
N LEU A 4 -3.55 36.54 -61.69
CA LEU A 4 -4.29 35.93 -60.58
C LEU A 4 -4.22 34.40 -60.65
N LYS A 5 -4.28 33.83 -61.87
CA LYS A 5 -4.14 32.39 -62.06
C LYS A 5 -2.78 31.84 -61.60
N LYS A 6 -1.72 32.63 -61.75
CA LYS A 6 -0.35 32.26 -61.31
C LYS A 6 -0.20 32.25 -59.79
N LYS A 7 -0.97 33.08 -59.06
CA LYS A 7 -0.78 33.31 -57.62
C LYS A 7 -1.84 32.65 -56.73
N TYR A 8 -3.06 32.47 -57.24
CA TYR A 8 -4.23 32.14 -56.41
C TYR A 8 -5.08 30.97 -56.96
N GLY A 9 -4.64 30.29 -58.03
CA GLY A 9 -5.29 29.09 -58.56
C GLY A 9 -5.40 29.05 -60.09
N ASP A 10 -5.21 27.89 -60.70
CA ASP A 10 -5.17 27.71 -62.17
C ASP A 10 -6.49 28.01 -62.93
N SER A 11 -7.60 28.16 -62.20
CA SER A 11 -8.95 28.35 -62.73
C SER A 11 -9.73 29.41 -61.93
N ILE A 12 -10.78 29.98 -62.54
CA ILE A 12 -11.63 30.98 -61.89
C ILE A 12 -12.28 30.42 -60.60
N PRO A 13 -12.80 29.18 -60.56
CA PRO A 13 -13.31 28.58 -59.32
C PRO A 13 -12.27 28.51 -58.20
N LYS A 14 -11.04 28.06 -58.48
CA LYS A 14 -9.98 27.97 -57.47
C LYS A 14 -9.56 29.35 -56.94
N ILE A 15 -9.51 30.37 -57.79
CA ILE A 15 -9.22 31.75 -57.34
C ILE A 15 -10.30 32.27 -56.38
N LEU A 16 -11.57 31.96 -56.65
CA LEU A 16 -12.69 32.35 -55.78
C LEU A 16 -12.70 31.55 -54.47
N GLU A 17 -12.33 30.28 -54.52
CA GLU A 17 -12.15 29.42 -53.34
C GLU A 17 -11.03 29.95 -52.44
N TYR A 18 -9.85 30.24 -53.00
CA TYR A 18 -8.75 30.89 -52.28
C TYR A 18 -9.19 32.22 -51.66
N GLY A 19 -9.96 33.04 -52.39
CA GLY A 19 -10.49 34.30 -51.84
C GLY A 19 -11.44 34.10 -50.65
N LYS A 20 -12.22 33.02 -50.64
CA LYS A 20 -13.08 32.65 -49.50
C LYS A 20 -12.24 32.18 -48.30
N GLU A 21 -11.22 31.36 -48.54
CA GLU A 21 -10.30 30.89 -47.48
C GLU A 21 -9.50 32.04 -46.88
N ALA A 22 -8.87 32.88 -47.71
CA ALA A 22 -8.12 34.05 -47.26
C ALA A 22 -9.00 35.05 -46.49
N LYS A 23 -10.27 35.20 -46.87
CA LYS A 23 -11.22 36.03 -46.10
C LYS A 23 -11.54 35.40 -44.74
N LYS A 24 -11.73 34.09 -44.65
CA LYS A 24 -11.92 33.39 -43.36
C LYS A 24 -10.69 33.52 -42.47
N GLU A 25 -9.50 33.33 -43.02
CA GLU A 25 -8.23 33.46 -42.31
C GLU A 25 -8.03 34.89 -41.80
N LEU A 26 -8.29 35.90 -42.64
CA LEU A 26 -8.20 37.31 -42.25
C LEU A 26 -9.14 37.65 -41.09
N GLU A 27 -10.40 37.18 -41.13
CA GLU A 27 -11.35 37.41 -40.04
C GLU A 27 -10.93 36.68 -38.75
N LEU A 28 -10.38 35.47 -38.85
CA LEU A 28 -9.84 34.74 -37.71
C LEU A 28 -8.63 35.45 -37.09
N LEU A 29 -7.73 35.99 -37.91
CA LEU A 29 -6.57 36.77 -37.44
C LEU A 29 -6.99 38.09 -36.80
N LYS A 30 -7.97 38.80 -37.38
CA LYS A 30 -8.51 40.04 -36.81
C LYS A 30 -9.13 39.81 -35.43
N ASN A 31 -9.85 38.70 -35.25
CA ASN A 31 -10.55 38.38 -34.00
C ASN A 31 -9.72 37.49 -33.06
N SER A 32 -8.46 37.17 -33.43
CA SER A 32 -7.63 36.22 -32.68
C SER A 32 -7.40 36.65 -31.24
N GLY A 33 -7.22 37.95 -30.98
CA GLY A 33 -7.10 38.49 -29.62
C GLY A 33 -8.36 38.24 -28.77
N GLU A 34 -9.54 38.54 -29.32
CA GLU A 34 -10.82 38.31 -28.64
C GLU A 34 -11.05 36.82 -28.36
N ILE A 35 -10.77 35.95 -29.34
CA ILE A 35 -10.88 34.50 -29.20
C ILE A 35 -9.91 33.97 -28.11
N ILE A 36 -8.68 34.48 -28.07
CA ILE A 36 -7.70 34.11 -27.04
C ILE A 36 -8.20 34.51 -25.65
N GLU A 37 -8.72 35.73 -25.48
CA GLU A 37 -9.25 36.18 -24.19
C GLU A 37 -10.49 35.38 -23.76
N GLU A 38 -11.40 35.06 -24.70
CA GLU A 38 -12.54 34.17 -24.41
C GLU A 38 -12.09 32.78 -23.94
N LEU A 39 -11.08 32.20 -24.61
CA LEU A 39 -10.54 30.89 -24.24
C LEU A 39 -9.83 30.93 -22.90
N ARG A 40 -9.07 31.99 -22.60
CA ARG A 40 -8.45 32.19 -21.28
C ARG A 40 -9.49 32.28 -20.16
N ASN A 41 -10.57 33.01 -20.37
CA ASN A 41 -11.68 33.09 -19.41
C ASN A 41 -12.37 31.74 -19.19
N LYS A 42 -12.56 30.95 -20.27
CA LYS A 42 -13.10 29.59 -20.17
C LYS A 42 -12.17 28.67 -19.36
N ILE A 43 -10.86 28.69 -19.65
CA ILE A 43 -9.86 27.91 -18.91
C ILE A 43 -9.85 28.31 -17.43
N ARG A 44 -9.85 29.62 -17.13
CA ARG A 44 -9.89 30.13 -15.76
C ARG A 44 -11.11 29.59 -15.00
N LYS A 45 -12.29 29.71 -15.59
CA LYS A 45 -13.54 29.21 -14.97
C LYS A 45 -13.49 27.70 -14.72
N GLN A 46 -12.97 26.92 -15.68
CA GLN A 46 -12.82 25.48 -15.51
C GLN A 46 -11.81 25.12 -14.41
N LYS A 47 -10.71 25.88 -14.28
CA LYS A 47 -9.76 25.68 -13.18
C LYS A 47 -10.36 26.04 -11.82
N GLU A 48 -11.18 27.09 -11.73
CA GLU A 48 -11.92 27.45 -10.51
C GLU A 48 -12.87 26.31 -10.09
N GLU A 49 -13.65 25.76 -11.02
CA GLU A 49 -14.52 24.61 -10.75
C GLU A 49 -13.73 23.36 -10.32
N LEU A 50 -12.59 23.09 -10.97
CA LEU A 50 -11.73 21.96 -10.63
C LEU A 50 -11.06 22.13 -9.26
N TYR A 51 -10.69 23.36 -8.89
CA TYR A 51 -10.13 23.68 -7.58
C TYR A 51 -11.14 23.42 -6.45
N ASP A 52 -12.38 23.84 -6.64
CA ASP A 52 -13.46 23.57 -5.66
C ASP A 52 -13.70 22.07 -5.48
N GLN A 53 -13.66 21.29 -6.58
CA GLN A 53 -13.74 19.83 -6.52
C GLN A 53 -12.53 19.20 -5.83
N ALA A 54 -11.32 19.67 -6.13
CA ALA A 54 -10.10 19.20 -5.47
C ALA A 54 -10.13 19.46 -3.96
N LYS A 55 -10.66 20.62 -3.55
CA LYS A 55 -10.86 20.96 -2.13
C LYS A 55 -11.89 20.06 -1.45
N GLN A 56 -12.96 19.69 -2.14
CA GLN A 56 -13.93 18.71 -1.63
C GLN A 56 -13.27 17.33 -1.41
N ILE A 57 -12.47 16.86 -2.37
CA ILE A 57 -11.72 15.61 -2.24
C ILE A 57 -10.73 15.68 -1.06
N SER A 58 -10.01 16.79 -0.91
CA SER A 58 -9.07 17.01 0.20
C SER A 58 -9.76 16.92 1.57
N ASN A 59 -10.93 17.54 1.72
CA ASN A 59 -11.71 17.45 2.96
C ASN A 59 -12.15 16.02 3.25
N LEU A 60 -12.67 15.30 2.25
CA LEU A 60 -13.05 13.89 2.40
C LEU A 60 -11.84 13.01 2.77
N ARG A 61 -10.66 13.28 2.21
CA ARG A 61 -9.43 12.58 2.56
C ARG A 61 -9.07 12.81 4.02
N ARG A 62 -9.15 14.06 4.52
CA ARG A 62 -8.87 14.37 5.94
C ARG A 62 -9.87 13.73 6.89
N GLU A 63 -11.14 13.66 6.52
CA GLU A 63 -12.16 12.96 7.31
C GLU A 63 -11.86 11.45 7.41
N ILE A 64 -11.47 10.82 6.29
CA ILE A 64 -11.15 9.38 6.26
C ILE A 64 -9.79 9.08 6.89
N ALA A 65 -8.81 9.98 6.80
CA ALA A 65 -7.50 9.86 7.43
C ALA A 65 -7.63 9.62 8.94
N SER A 66 -8.42 10.45 9.64
CA SER A 66 -8.66 10.25 11.08
C SER A 66 -9.26 8.87 11.40
N VAL A 67 -10.14 8.34 10.56
CA VAL A 67 -10.71 6.99 10.73
C VAL A 67 -9.67 5.91 10.46
N LEU A 68 -8.81 6.12 9.47
CA LEU A 68 -7.74 5.18 9.09
C LEU A 68 -6.66 5.14 10.17
N GLU A 69 -6.24 6.29 10.70
CA GLU A 69 -5.37 6.45 11.87
C GLU A 69 -5.86 5.65 13.07
N GLU A 70 -7.12 5.83 13.47
CA GLU A 70 -7.70 5.11 14.62
C GLU A 70 -7.68 3.60 14.42
N LYS A 71 -8.04 3.12 13.22
CA LYS A 71 -8.05 1.68 12.92
C LYS A 71 -6.65 1.10 12.88
N ILE A 72 -5.69 1.80 12.27
CA ILE A 72 -4.29 1.36 12.24
C ILE A 72 -3.71 1.37 13.66
N ALA A 73 -3.97 2.40 14.46
CA ALA A 73 -3.53 2.46 15.84
C ALA A 73 -4.03 1.25 16.65
N LYS A 74 -5.28 0.83 16.45
CA LYS A 74 -5.82 -0.39 17.07
C LYS A 74 -5.10 -1.66 16.60
N GLU A 75 -4.89 -1.82 15.29
CA GLU A 75 -4.16 -2.97 14.76
C GLU A 75 -2.72 -3.05 15.29
N LEU A 76 -2.07 -1.90 15.47
CA LEU A 76 -0.73 -1.82 16.07
C LEU A 76 -0.75 -2.14 17.57
N ASP A 77 -1.75 -1.66 18.31
CA ASP A 77 -1.93 -1.99 19.73
C ASP A 77 -2.11 -3.50 19.95
N ASP A 78 -2.95 -4.14 19.12
CA ASP A 78 -3.14 -5.60 19.12
C ASP A 78 -1.82 -6.36 18.89
N MET A 79 -0.89 -5.79 18.13
CA MET A 79 0.45 -6.36 17.88
C MET A 79 1.52 -5.89 18.88
N GLU A 80 1.09 -5.39 20.04
CA GLU A 80 1.95 -4.90 21.13
C GLU A 80 2.85 -3.70 20.73
N MET A 81 2.44 -2.93 19.72
CA MET A 81 3.09 -1.69 19.25
C MET A 81 2.38 -0.43 19.79
N LYS A 82 1.93 -0.45 21.05
CA LYS A 82 1.06 0.57 21.69
C LYS A 82 1.61 2.00 21.70
N LYS A 83 2.92 2.11 21.52
CA LYS A 83 3.66 3.37 21.55
C LYS A 83 3.91 3.95 20.16
N THR A 84 3.61 3.18 19.11
CA THR A 84 3.76 3.61 17.73
C THR A 84 2.61 4.54 17.36
N VAL A 85 2.97 5.70 16.82
CA VAL A 85 2.01 6.65 16.26
C VAL A 85 2.06 6.54 14.75
N PHE A 86 0.90 6.37 14.14
CA PHE A 86 0.70 6.49 12.70
C PHE A 86 -0.14 7.74 12.42
N GLN A 87 0.21 8.48 11.38
CA GLN A 87 -0.51 9.68 10.97
C GLN A 87 -0.45 9.85 9.45
N GLU A 88 -1.50 10.35 8.82
CA GLU A 88 -1.42 10.83 7.44
C GLU A 88 -1.13 12.34 7.38
N SER A 89 -0.13 12.72 6.58
CA SER A 89 0.02 14.10 6.12
C SER A 89 -0.80 14.28 4.85
N ILE A 90 -1.69 15.27 4.84
CA ILE A 90 -2.48 15.65 3.66
C ILE A 90 -2.29 17.14 3.45
N ASP A 91 -1.27 17.45 2.66
CA ASP A 91 -0.87 18.81 2.36
C ASP A 91 -1.59 19.28 1.10
N PHE A 92 -2.50 20.23 1.29
CA PHE A 92 -3.21 20.88 0.19
C PHE A 92 -2.49 22.18 -0.16
N PRO A 93 -1.87 22.30 -1.34
CA PRO A 93 -1.09 23.47 -1.70
C PRO A 93 -1.95 24.74 -1.76
N GLU A 94 -1.43 25.83 -1.20
CA GLU A 94 -2.02 27.16 -1.32
C GLU A 94 -1.51 27.86 -2.59
N PHE A 95 -2.43 28.43 -3.37
CA PHE A 95 -2.11 29.16 -4.60
C PHE A 95 -2.57 30.60 -4.49
N GLN A 96 -1.81 31.53 -5.06
CA GLN A 96 -2.20 32.95 -5.15
C GLN A 96 -3.26 33.19 -6.23
N ASP A 97 -3.18 32.49 -7.35
CA ASP A 97 -4.22 32.43 -8.39
C ASP A 97 -4.41 30.96 -8.81
N VAL A 98 -5.67 30.52 -8.90
CA VAL A 98 -6.06 29.20 -9.39
C VAL A 98 -5.62 28.98 -10.84
N ALA A 99 -5.42 30.07 -11.60
CA ALA A 99 -4.86 30.02 -12.94
C ALA A 99 -3.47 29.37 -12.99
N ASP A 100 -2.68 29.49 -11.92
CA ASP A 100 -1.30 28.97 -11.82
C ASP A 100 -1.25 27.56 -11.23
N THR A 101 -2.40 26.95 -10.94
CA THR A 101 -2.48 25.60 -10.39
C THR A 101 -2.27 24.54 -11.48
N ASP A 102 -1.35 23.62 -11.21
CA ASP A 102 -1.12 22.41 -11.99
C ASP A 102 -1.84 21.24 -11.31
N PHE A 103 -2.95 20.81 -11.91
CA PHE A 103 -3.73 19.69 -11.42
C PHE A 103 -3.14 18.37 -11.89
N THR A 104 -3.14 17.38 -11.01
CA THR A 104 -2.83 15.99 -11.37
C THR A 104 -4.12 15.18 -11.52
N GLU A 105 -4.04 14.01 -12.15
CA GLU A 105 -5.15 13.05 -12.19
C GLU A 105 -5.59 12.57 -10.79
N TYR A 106 -4.74 12.72 -9.78
CA TYR A 106 -5.00 12.34 -8.39
C TYR A 106 -5.49 13.52 -7.51
N GLY A 107 -5.69 14.71 -8.09
CA GLY A 107 -6.05 15.93 -7.36
C GLY A 107 -4.85 16.79 -6.99
N LEU A 108 -4.99 17.57 -5.92
CA LEU A 108 -3.98 18.54 -5.47
C LEU A 108 -3.26 18.15 -4.19
N ASP A 109 -3.82 17.25 -3.38
CA ASP A 109 -3.15 16.85 -2.14
C ASP A 109 -1.84 16.12 -2.41
N GLU A 110 -0.82 16.48 -1.65
CA GLU A 110 0.32 15.62 -1.40
C GLU A 110 0.02 14.79 -0.15
N VAL A 111 -0.04 13.46 -0.32
CA VAL A 111 -0.40 12.52 0.76
C VAL A 111 0.82 11.69 1.14
N GLU A 112 1.18 11.70 2.42
CA GLU A 112 2.29 10.92 2.96
C GLU A 112 1.88 10.18 4.24
N PHE A 113 2.25 8.90 4.34
CA PHE A 113 2.07 8.14 5.57
C PHE A 113 3.28 8.33 6.48
N LEU A 114 3.01 8.87 7.66
CA LEU A 114 3.98 9.20 8.67
C LEU A 114 3.87 8.26 9.87
N ILE A 115 5.00 8.01 10.52
CA ILE A 115 5.08 7.07 11.62
C ILE A 115 6.18 7.49 12.61
N SER A 116 5.89 7.28 13.88
CA SER A 116 6.83 7.39 14.98
C SER A 116 6.79 6.09 15.79
N PRO A 117 7.78 5.19 15.65
CA PRO A 117 7.77 3.88 16.33
C PRO A 117 7.83 4.00 17.86
N ASN A 118 8.54 5.02 18.35
CA ASN A 118 8.85 5.21 19.76
C ASN A 118 8.38 6.58 20.27
N PRO A 119 7.94 6.67 21.54
CA PRO A 119 7.55 7.96 22.12
C PRO A 119 8.75 8.91 22.16
N GLY A 120 8.51 10.15 21.74
CA GLY A 120 9.55 11.20 21.71
C GLY A 120 10.37 11.23 20.41
N GLU A 121 10.18 10.27 19.49
CA GLU A 121 10.69 10.41 18.13
C GLU A 121 9.72 11.23 17.27
N PRO A 122 10.24 12.06 16.33
CA PRO A 122 9.38 12.76 15.39
C PRO A 122 8.75 11.78 14.40
N LEU A 123 7.57 12.14 13.92
CA LEU A 123 6.94 11.49 12.77
C LEU A 123 7.87 11.57 11.56
N LYS A 124 8.09 10.44 10.90
CA LYS A 124 8.90 10.33 9.69
C LYS A 124 8.11 9.58 8.62
N PRO A 125 8.40 9.82 7.34
CA PRO A 125 7.85 9.01 6.26
C PRO A 125 8.07 7.53 6.49
N LEU A 126 7.04 6.71 6.27
CA LEU A 126 7.11 5.25 6.40
C LEU A 126 8.26 4.66 5.56
N ALA A 127 8.49 5.20 4.38
CA ALA A 127 9.59 4.80 3.48
C ALA A 127 11.00 5.09 4.03
N LYS A 128 11.13 5.95 5.05
CA LYS A 128 12.41 6.33 5.66
C LYS A 128 12.67 5.62 7.00
N ILE A 129 11.81 4.69 7.42
CA ILE A 129 12.07 3.87 8.59
C ILE A 129 13.14 2.82 8.28
N ALA A 130 14.09 2.67 9.20
CA ALA A 130 15.28 1.86 9.03
C ALA A 130 15.16 0.42 9.56
N SER A 131 14.12 0.07 10.34
CA SER A 131 13.98 -1.29 10.91
C SER A 131 13.03 -2.15 10.06
N GLY A 132 13.53 -3.29 9.56
CA GLY A 132 12.75 -4.20 8.70
C GLY A 132 11.57 -4.85 9.41
N GLY A 133 11.73 -5.19 10.70
CA GLY A 133 10.69 -5.83 11.50
C GLY A 133 9.50 -4.91 11.82
N GLU A 134 9.75 -3.67 12.23
CA GLU A 134 8.67 -2.71 12.52
C GLU A 134 7.93 -2.32 11.24
N LEU A 135 8.66 -2.13 10.13
CA LEU A 135 8.05 -1.86 8.83
C LEU A 135 7.18 -3.04 8.37
N SER A 136 7.65 -4.28 8.53
CA SER A 136 6.90 -5.47 8.12
C SER A 136 5.63 -5.64 8.95
N ARG A 137 5.68 -5.38 10.27
CA ARG A 137 4.48 -5.36 11.11
C ARG A 137 3.53 -4.21 10.78
N MET A 138 4.05 -3.02 10.48
CA MET A 138 3.21 -1.91 10.01
C MET A 138 2.49 -2.27 8.71
N MET A 139 3.21 -2.87 7.76
CA MET A 139 2.62 -3.37 6.52
C MET A 139 1.59 -4.46 6.80
N LEU A 140 1.81 -5.32 7.79
CA LEU A 140 0.83 -6.30 8.22
C LEU A 140 -0.45 -5.62 8.74
N ALA A 141 -0.37 -4.63 9.64
CA ALA A 141 -1.52 -3.87 10.13
C ALA A 141 -2.32 -3.25 8.96
N LEU A 142 -1.61 -2.57 8.05
CA LEU A 142 -2.19 -1.96 6.87
C LEU A 142 -2.87 -2.99 5.97
N LYS A 143 -2.22 -4.14 5.73
CA LYS A 143 -2.77 -5.20 4.88
C LYS A 143 -3.94 -5.92 5.51
N THR A 144 -3.94 -6.14 6.83
CA THR A 144 -5.10 -6.68 7.55
C THR A 144 -6.30 -5.77 7.34
N LEU A 145 -6.13 -4.46 7.57
CA LEU A 145 -7.20 -3.48 7.46
C LEU A 145 -7.70 -3.30 6.01
N LEU A 146 -6.80 -3.36 5.03
CA LEU A 146 -7.11 -3.16 3.61
C LEU A 146 -7.38 -4.46 2.85
N SER A 147 -7.40 -5.61 3.53
CA SER A 147 -7.52 -6.93 2.90
C SER A 147 -8.81 -7.09 2.10
N ASP A 148 -9.90 -6.43 2.53
CA ASP A 148 -11.19 -6.42 1.83
C ASP A 148 -11.15 -5.65 0.49
N TYR A 149 -10.24 -4.69 0.35
CA TYR A 149 -10.15 -3.80 -0.81
C TYR A 149 -9.08 -4.23 -1.81
N ASN A 150 -7.99 -4.85 -1.34
CA ASN A 150 -6.84 -5.22 -2.16
C ASN A 150 -6.72 -6.74 -2.30
N LYS A 151 -7.13 -7.26 -3.46
CA LYS A 151 -7.01 -8.69 -3.81
C LYS A 151 -5.59 -9.03 -4.28
N ILE A 152 -4.64 -9.03 -3.34
CA ILE A 152 -3.32 -9.60 -3.59
C ILE A 152 -3.41 -11.11 -3.37
N PRO A 153 -3.15 -11.95 -4.39
CA PRO A 153 -3.37 -13.40 -4.27
C PRO A 153 -2.33 -14.10 -3.38
N VAL A 154 -1.10 -13.57 -3.30
CA VAL A 154 -0.01 -14.15 -2.52
C VAL A 154 0.78 -13.05 -1.82
N MET A 155 1.04 -13.21 -0.52
CA MET A 155 1.91 -12.35 0.28
C MET A 155 3.07 -13.14 0.88
N ILE A 156 4.26 -12.56 0.88
CA ILE A 156 5.46 -13.15 1.46
C ILE A 156 5.95 -12.21 2.56
N PHE A 157 6.05 -12.74 3.78
CA PHE A 157 6.63 -12.05 4.93
C PHE A 157 7.95 -12.71 5.32
N ASP A 158 8.99 -11.91 5.40
CA ASP A 158 10.31 -12.27 5.90
C ASP A 158 10.63 -11.34 7.08
N GLU A 159 11.31 -11.85 8.10
CA GLU A 159 11.70 -11.11 9.32
C GLU A 159 10.55 -10.40 10.07
N ILE A 160 9.29 -10.83 9.91
CA ILE A 160 8.16 -10.23 10.63
C ILE A 160 8.25 -10.43 12.15
N ASP A 161 9.01 -11.45 12.54
CA ASP A 161 9.33 -11.85 13.91
C ASP A 161 10.53 -11.09 14.51
N ALA A 162 11.16 -10.18 13.76
CA ALA A 162 12.31 -9.42 14.25
C ALA A 162 11.93 -8.47 15.40
N GLY A 163 12.61 -8.62 16.54
CA GLY A 163 12.47 -7.74 17.70
C GLY A 163 11.20 -7.95 18.52
N ILE A 164 10.47 -9.04 18.31
CA ILE A 164 9.27 -9.40 19.09
C ILE A 164 9.42 -10.77 19.76
N SER A 165 8.61 -11.03 20.78
CA SER A 165 8.56 -12.31 21.49
C SER A 165 7.25 -12.44 22.27
N GLY A 166 6.95 -13.63 22.78
CA GLY A 166 5.79 -13.86 23.64
C GLY A 166 4.47 -13.50 22.98
N GLU A 167 3.65 -12.70 23.67
CA GLU A 167 2.31 -12.29 23.20
C GLU A 167 2.36 -11.57 21.85
N ALA A 168 3.32 -10.66 21.66
CA ALA A 168 3.47 -9.91 20.39
C ALA A 168 3.66 -10.85 19.18
N ALA A 169 4.41 -11.94 19.37
CA ALA A 169 4.64 -12.97 18.35
C ALA A 169 3.36 -13.73 18.03
N LEU A 170 2.60 -14.12 19.07
CA LEU A 170 1.34 -14.84 18.91
C LEU A 170 0.30 -13.97 18.18
N GLN A 171 0.19 -12.70 18.55
CA GLN A 171 -0.71 -11.75 17.89
C GLN A 171 -0.33 -11.52 16.43
N THR A 172 0.97 -11.44 16.13
CA THR A 172 1.46 -11.38 14.74
C THR A 172 1.02 -12.63 13.96
N GLY A 173 1.18 -13.83 14.54
CA GLY A 173 0.70 -15.09 13.93
C GLY A 173 -0.81 -15.11 13.69
N ARG A 174 -1.61 -14.56 14.62
CA ARG A 174 -3.06 -14.41 14.47
C ARG A 174 -3.43 -13.47 13.32
N LYS A 175 -2.79 -12.30 13.22
CA LYS A 175 -3.04 -11.35 12.12
C LYS A 175 -2.64 -11.94 10.76
N ILE A 176 -1.53 -12.69 10.70
CA ILE A 176 -1.14 -13.45 9.50
C ILE A 176 -2.24 -14.45 9.10
N TYR A 177 -2.80 -15.18 10.05
CA TYR A 177 -3.91 -16.11 9.80
C TYR A 177 -5.19 -15.38 9.34
N GLU A 178 -5.53 -14.23 9.92
CA GLU A 178 -6.69 -13.45 9.47
C GLU A 178 -6.55 -13.02 8.00
N ILE A 179 -5.35 -12.60 7.59
CA ILE A 179 -5.06 -12.29 6.18
C ILE A 179 -5.14 -13.56 5.31
N SER A 180 -4.66 -14.71 5.80
CA SER A 180 -4.62 -15.95 5.02
C SER A 180 -6.00 -16.49 4.62
N LYS A 181 -7.07 -16.02 5.29
CA LYS A 181 -8.47 -16.31 4.89
C LYS A 181 -8.80 -15.75 3.50
N ASN A 182 -8.11 -14.70 3.07
CA ASN A 182 -8.39 -13.99 1.82
C ASN A 182 -7.29 -14.17 0.76
N CYS A 183 -6.08 -14.59 1.13
CA CYS A 183 -4.97 -14.83 0.21
C CYS A 183 -3.99 -15.89 0.72
N GLN A 184 -3.06 -16.34 -0.13
CA GLN A 184 -1.99 -17.22 0.33
C GLN A 184 -0.91 -16.40 1.04
N VAL A 185 -0.54 -16.77 2.27
CA VAL A 185 0.56 -16.14 2.99
C VAL A 185 1.70 -17.14 3.17
N ILE A 186 2.92 -16.72 2.80
CA ILE A 186 4.16 -17.45 3.04
C ILE A 186 4.94 -16.64 4.07
N CYS A 187 5.18 -17.20 5.25
CA CYS A 187 5.96 -16.58 6.30
C CYS A 187 7.21 -17.41 6.59
N VAL A 188 8.37 -16.78 6.56
CA VAL A 188 9.62 -17.37 7.08
C VAL A 188 9.75 -16.90 8.52
N THR A 189 9.81 -17.82 9.47
CA THR A 189 9.91 -17.48 10.90
C THR A 189 10.74 -18.50 11.66
N HIS A 190 11.40 -18.02 12.71
CA HIS A 190 12.08 -18.84 13.72
C HIS A 190 11.28 -18.93 15.02
N MET A 191 10.09 -18.32 15.08
CA MET A 191 9.33 -18.17 16.31
C MET A 191 8.16 -19.16 16.35
N PRO A 192 8.10 -20.08 17.34
CA PRO A 192 7.07 -21.11 17.39
C PRO A 192 5.66 -20.52 17.55
N GLN A 193 5.54 -19.34 18.17
CA GLN A 193 4.27 -18.63 18.37
C GLN A 193 3.64 -18.15 17.06
N ILE A 194 4.44 -17.89 16.03
CA ILE A 194 3.94 -17.57 14.68
C ILE A 194 3.72 -18.87 13.91
N ALA A 195 4.69 -19.78 13.98
CA ALA A 195 4.63 -21.03 13.24
C ALA A 195 3.40 -21.88 13.61
N CYS A 196 2.97 -21.92 14.87
CA CYS A 196 1.79 -22.71 15.28
C CYS A 196 0.48 -22.24 14.64
N MET A 197 0.43 -21.01 14.12
CA MET A 197 -0.73 -20.46 13.41
C MET A 197 -0.74 -20.81 11.91
N ALA A 198 0.25 -21.55 11.39
CA ALA A 198 0.30 -21.94 9.98
C ALA A 198 -0.74 -23.03 9.64
N ASP A 199 -1.24 -23.04 8.41
CA ASP A 199 -2.11 -24.12 7.90
C ASP A 199 -1.28 -25.30 7.35
N SER A 200 -0.13 -25.00 6.75
CA SER A 200 0.89 -25.96 6.32
C SER A 200 2.25 -25.55 6.90
N HIS A 201 3.00 -26.53 7.40
CA HIS A 201 4.32 -26.33 8.00
C HIS A 201 5.41 -26.88 7.07
N PHE A 202 6.41 -26.04 6.78
CA PHE A 202 7.59 -26.44 6.01
C PHE A 202 8.85 -26.21 6.83
N VAL A 203 9.72 -27.21 6.90
CA VAL A 203 11.01 -27.13 7.60
C VAL A 203 12.14 -27.08 6.58
N ILE A 204 13.04 -26.11 6.78
CA ILE A 204 14.24 -25.95 5.96
C ILE A 204 15.40 -26.63 6.68
N LYS A 205 16.04 -27.60 6.02
CA LYS A 205 17.20 -28.34 6.56
C LYS A 205 18.41 -28.16 5.66
N LYS A 206 19.58 -27.94 6.25
CA LYS A 206 20.86 -27.93 5.53
C LYS A 206 21.62 -29.22 5.80
N GLU A 207 22.05 -29.89 4.74
CA GLU A 207 22.85 -31.11 4.83
C GLU A 207 24.15 -30.96 4.02
N SER A 208 25.23 -31.59 4.49
CA SER A 208 26.48 -31.65 3.73
C SER A 208 26.66 -33.02 3.09
N ILE A 209 26.63 -33.06 1.76
CA ILE A 209 26.77 -34.30 0.98
C ILE A 209 28.02 -34.16 0.12
N GLY A 210 29.03 -34.99 0.37
CA GLY A 210 30.29 -34.99 -0.40
C GLY A 210 31.08 -33.68 -0.32
N GLY A 211 30.96 -32.92 0.77
CA GLY A 211 31.62 -31.62 0.97
C GLY A 211 30.86 -30.42 0.42
N ASN A 212 29.73 -30.62 -0.27
CA ASN A 212 28.83 -29.56 -0.71
C ASN A 212 27.66 -29.41 0.26
N SER A 213 27.21 -28.17 0.48
CA SER A 213 26.02 -27.89 1.30
C SER A 213 24.77 -27.81 0.42
N TYR A 214 23.75 -28.59 0.76
CA TYR A 214 22.43 -28.59 0.11
C TYR A 214 21.37 -28.12 1.10
N THR A 215 20.35 -27.44 0.60
CA THR A 215 19.19 -27.02 1.38
C THR A 215 17.95 -27.78 0.89
N PHE A 216 17.25 -28.42 1.82
CA PHE A 216 16.05 -29.19 1.58
C PHE A 216 14.87 -28.54 2.29
N ILE A 217 13.68 -28.67 1.70
CA ILE A 217 12.42 -28.22 2.27
C ILE A 217 11.51 -29.45 2.39
N GLU A 218 11.02 -29.74 3.58
CA GLU A 218 10.12 -30.85 3.88
C GLU A 218 8.82 -30.29 4.47
N GLU A 219 7.67 -30.70 3.95
CA GLU A 219 6.38 -30.45 4.59
C GLU A 219 6.17 -31.43 5.75
N ILE A 220 5.76 -30.91 6.90
CA ILE A 220 5.52 -31.69 8.12
C ILE A 220 4.09 -31.55 8.60
N PHE A 221 3.58 -32.58 9.28
CA PHE A 221 2.21 -32.67 9.75
C PHE A 221 2.12 -33.43 11.08
N GLY A 222 1.04 -33.21 11.84
CA GLY A 222 0.73 -33.96 13.06
C GLY A 222 1.84 -33.85 14.11
N GLU A 223 2.28 -34.99 14.65
CA GLU A 223 3.31 -35.02 15.71
C GLU A 223 4.63 -34.36 15.29
N LYS A 224 5.03 -34.46 14.02
CA LYS A 224 6.24 -33.78 13.53
C LYS A 224 6.16 -32.26 13.68
N CYS A 225 4.95 -31.67 13.62
CA CYS A 225 4.76 -30.24 13.90
C CYS A 225 5.01 -29.94 15.37
N ALA A 226 4.48 -30.75 16.29
CA ALA A 226 4.69 -30.59 17.72
C ALA A 226 6.19 -30.74 18.07
N GLU A 227 6.87 -31.75 17.52
CA GLU A 227 8.32 -31.94 17.66
C GLU A 227 9.12 -30.73 17.15
N GLN A 228 8.75 -30.19 15.99
CA GLN A 228 9.44 -29.02 15.42
C GLN A 228 9.22 -27.76 16.26
N LEU A 229 8.00 -27.51 16.74
CA LEU A 229 7.71 -26.38 17.61
C LEU A 229 8.43 -26.51 18.96
N ALA A 230 8.47 -27.72 19.54
CA ALA A 230 9.24 -28.01 20.75
C ALA A 230 10.74 -27.77 20.53
N ALA A 231 11.29 -28.21 19.39
CA ALA A 231 12.66 -27.93 19.01
C ALA A 231 12.93 -26.42 18.86
N MET A 232 11.98 -25.64 18.32
CA MET A 232 12.11 -24.18 18.23
C MET A 232 12.10 -23.49 19.60
N LEU A 233 11.39 -24.04 20.59
CA LEU A 233 11.34 -23.52 21.97
C LEU A 233 12.65 -23.77 22.73
N ASP A 234 13.21 -24.98 22.63
CA ASP A 234 14.33 -25.46 23.45
C ASP A 234 15.67 -25.54 22.68
N GLY A 235 15.81 -24.80 21.57
CA GLY A 235 17.10 -24.67 20.86
C GLY A 235 17.58 -25.95 20.15
N ASN A 236 16.67 -26.64 19.47
CA ASN A 236 16.83 -27.92 18.75
C ASN A 236 16.91 -29.18 19.64
N ILE A 237 16.50 -29.09 20.90
CA ILE A 237 16.33 -30.25 21.79
C ILE A 237 14.84 -30.47 22.00
N VAL A 238 14.37 -31.70 21.80
CA VAL A 238 12.97 -32.05 22.08
C VAL A 238 12.90 -32.64 23.50
N THR A 239 12.25 -31.91 24.41
CA THR A 239 12.00 -32.36 25.78
C THR A 239 10.52 -32.74 25.96
N GLU A 240 10.21 -33.58 26.95
CA GLU A 240 8.80 -33.94 27.25
C GLU A 240 7.96 -32.70 27.62
N SER A 241 8.56 -31.77 28.37
CA SER A 241 7.92 -30.49 28.70
C SER A 241 7.75 -29.59 27.48
N GLY A 242 8.74 -29.54 26.58
CA GLY A 242 8.67 -28.77 25.35
C GLY A 242 7.60 -29.29 24.40
N LEU A 243 7.46 -30.63 24.28
CA LEU A 243 6.38 -31.26 23.53
C LEU A 243 5.01 -30.93 24.12
N ALA A 244 4.85 -31.02 25.45
CA ALA A 244 3.60 -30.66 26.10
C ALA A 244 3.20 -29.20 25.81
N HIS A 245 4.16 -28.26 25.82
CA HIS A 245 3.93 -26.86 25.46
C HIS A 245 3.55 -26.72 23.98
N ALA A 246 4.26 -27.40 23.08
CA ALA A 246 3.97 -27.35 21.65
C ALA A 246 2.57 -27.87 21.31
N HIS A 247 2.12 -28.93 21.98
CA HIS A 247 0.76 -29.45 21.86
C HIS A 247 -0.29 -28.42 22.31
N ASP A 248 -0.09 -27.77 23.47
CA ASP A 248 -0.97 -26.69 23.96
C ASP A 248 -1.03 -25.50 22.98
N MET A 249 0.09 -25.13 22.36
CA MET A 249 0.12 -24.08 21.33
C MET A 249 -0.69 -24.44 20.09
N LEU A 250 -0.58 -25.68 19.61
CA LEU A 250 -1.32 -26.17 18.46
C LEU A 250 -2.82 -26.27 18.77
N GLU A 251 -3.20 -26.74 19.95
CA GLU A 251 -4.59 -26.82 20.40
C GLU A 251 -5.22 -25.42 20.43
N LYS A 252 -4.57 -24.46 21.09
CA LYS A 252 -5.02 -23.06 21.14
C LYS A 252 -5.10 -22.41 19.76
N ALA A 253 -4.16 -22.74 18.86
CA ALA A 253 -4.21 -22.26 17.48
C ALA A 253 -5.45 -22.82 16.76
N VAL A 254 -5.76 -24.11 16.91
CA VAL A 254 -6.97 -24.72 16.34
C VAL A 254 -8.25 -24.11 16.92
N GLU A 255 -8.30 -23.88 18.23
CA GLU A 255 -9.43 -23.21 18.89
C GLU A 255 -9.66 -21.80 18.33
N TYR A 256 -8.59 -21.02 18.16
CA TYR A 256 -8.65 -19.69 17.56
C TYR A 256 -9.17 -19.74 16.12
N LYS A 257 -8.57 -20.61 15.29
CA LYS A 257 -8.90 -20.75 13.87
C LYS A 257 -10.33 -21.24 13.63
N SER A 258 -10.85 -22.07 14.54
CA SER A 258 -12.22 -22.58 14.46
C SER A 258 -13.29 -21.57 14.92
N GLY A 259 -12.89 -20.40 15.42
CA GLY A 259 -13.80 -19.38 15.94
C GLY A 259 -14.42 -19.75 17.28
N ASN A 260 -13.87 -20.75 17.98
CA ASN A 260 -14.35 -21.18 19.30
C ASN A 260 -13.81 -20.31 20.45
N ILE A 261 -13.01 -19.29 20.15
CA ILE A 261 -12.55 -18.29 21.12
C ILE A 261 -13.43 -17.05 20.99
N ASN A 262 -14.35 -16.87 21.92
CA ASN A 262 -14.90 -15.55 22.23
C ASN A 262 -13.83 -14.77 22.99
N CYS A 263 -13.14 -13.85 22.32
CA CYS A 263 -12.42 -12.76 22.98
C CYS A 263 -13.42 -11.72 23.51
#